data_AF-A0A1S7FT43-F1
#
_entry.id   AF-A0A1S7FT43-F1
#
_cell.length_a   1.000
_cell.length_b   1.000
_cell.length_c   1.000
_cell.angle_alpha   90.00
_cell.angle_beta   90.00
_cell.angle_gamma   90.00
#
_symmetry.space_group_name_H-M   'P 1'
#
loop_
_entity.id
_entity.type
_entity.pdbx_description
1 polymer ?
#
loop_
_entity_poly.entity_id
_entity_poly.type
_entity_poly.pdbx_seq_one_letter_code
_entity_poly.pdbx_strand_id
1 'polypeptide(L)'
;MAVKTFNYTNDAYIEAIDTRSELGAMVGNAGNGFFGTIAQVGTTNSYTVKAGTVVFAGGLCIRVLSDETFDLTSLKYIVVETIYQPITDGYTCLLKAVNVLDATTMGTVKKHVPIYQKGVGLMNEGKGLTDVLKKARRADCFWSGGMYMDEGHRLTFPNLETNDYQMLYLVFSHYTVGTGADNWGWLVYPIPVEFIISHPGEGHSVTISVEDTTKVMYKYIYVGINAVSGSSNNVRILDGVNFRSKCLREIWGVG
;
A
#
# COMPACT_ATOMS: atom_id res chain seq x y z
N MET A 1 -36.45 -2.12 11.41
CA MET A 1 -35.44 -1.95 10.35
C MET A 1 -34.81 -0.58 10.54
N ALA A 2 -33.59 -0.51 11.07
CA ALA A 2 -32.83 0.74 11.09
C ALA A 2 -32.17 0.89 9.71
N VAL A 3 -32.78 1.68 8.85
CA VAL A 3 -32.23 2.05 7.54
C VAL A 3 -31.13 3.07 7.80
N LYS A 4 -29.88 2.75 7.46
CA LYS A 4 -28.81 3.75 7.35
C LYS A 4 -28.38 3.86 5.91
N THR A 5 -28.74 5.00 5.30
CA THR A 5 -28.26 5.45 4.00
C THR A 5 -26.91 6.11 4.21
N PHE A 6 -25.86 5.62 3.56
CA PHE A 6 -24.54 6.27 3.58
C PHE A 6 -24.36 7.06 2.29
N ASN A 7 -24.40 8.38 2.39
CA ASN A 7 -24.03 9.27 1.30
C ASN A 7 -22.52 9.48 1.33
N TYR A 8 -21.89 9.31 0.17
CA TYR A 8 -20.44 9.40 -0.05
C TYR A 8 -19.83 10.72 0.43
N THR A 9 -20.64 11.78 0.52
CA THR A 9 -20.14 13.13 0.76
C THR A 9 -20.18 13.58 2.21
N ASN A 10 -21.04 13.05 3.09
CA ASN A 10 -21.20 13.62 4.44
C ASN A 10 -21.65 12.66 5.56
N ASP A 11 -22.14 11.44 5.26
CA ASP A 11 -22.75 10.55 6.28
C ASP A 11 -21.98 9.23 6.48
N ALA A 12 -20.96 8.96 5.67
CA ALA A 12 -19.96 7.95 5.97
C ALA A 12 -18.96 8.56 6.96
N TYR A 13 -19.20 8.33 8.25
CA TYR A 13 -18.27 8.70 9.31
C TYR A 13 -16.95 7.93 9.11
N ILE A 14 -16.01 8.56 8.40
CA ILE A 14 -14.60 8.17 8.36
C ILE A 14 -14.04 8.49 9.75
N GLU A 15 -14.05 7.51 10.66
CA GLU A 15 -13.19 7.58 11.84
C GLU A 15 -11.74 7.52 11.37
N ALA A 16 -11.12 8.70 11.37
CA ALA A 16 -9.71 8.98 11.10
C ALA A 16 -9.25 8.64 9.67
N ILE A 17 -8.62 9.65 9.08
CA ILE A 17 -8.10 9.72 7.71
C ILE A 17 -6.99 8.70 7.40
N ASP A 18 -6.51 7.90 8.36
CA ASP A 18 -5.12 7.45 8.34
C ASP A 18 -4.91 5.95 8.61
N THR A 19 -5.86 5.07 8.26
CA THR A 19 -5.56 3.61 8.33
C THR A 19 -6.51 2.70 7.56
N ARG A 20 -7.74 3.14 7.25
CA ARG A 20 -8.77 2.28 6.65
C ARG A 20 -9.19 2.68 5.23
N SER A 21 -9.03 3.97 4.88
CA SER A 21 -8.99 4.48 3.51
C SER A 21 -7.81 3.87 2.74
N GLU A 22 -6.65 3.78 3.40
CA GLU A 22 -5.44 3.13 2.89
C GLU A 22 -5.68 1.64 2.65
N LEU A 23 -6.31 0.92 3.58
CA LEU A 23 -6.68 -0.49 3.35
C LEU A 23 -7.61 -0.68 2.14
N GLY A 24 -8.50 0.27 1.83
CA GLY A 24 -9.33 0.26 0.63
C GLY A 24 -8.55 0.53 -0.67
N ALA A 25 -7.56 1.41 -0.64
CA ALA A 25 -6.60 1.63 -1.72
C ALA A 25 -5.60 0.46 -1.86
N MET A 26 -5.34 -0.28 -0.78
CA MET A 26 -4.43 -1.42 -0.72
C MET A 26 -4.94 -2.70 -1.40
N VAL A 27 -6.26 -2.87 -1.58
CA VAL A 27 -6.87 -3.99 -2.35
C VAL A 27 -7.03 -3.61 -3.84
N GLY A 28 -6.07 -2.83 -4.35
CA GLY A 28 -5.98 -2.39 -5.74
C GLY A 28 -6.16 -3.55 -6.70
N ASN A 29 -7.15 -3.39 -7.60
CA ASN A 29 -7.73 -4.36 -8.54
C ASN A 29 -8.94 -5.14 -8.01
N ALA A 30 -10.11 -4.50 -7.98
CA ALA A 30 -11.44 -5.10 -8.16
C ALA A 30 -11.75 -6.38 -7.34
N GLY A 31 -11.07 -6.55 -6.21
CA GLY A 31 -11.14 -7.73 -5.37
C GLY A 31 -12.28 -7.64 -4.36
N ASN A 32 -12.84 -8.79 -3.99
CA ASN A 32 -13.73 -8.91 -2.85
C ASN A 32 -12.93 -9.45 -1.66
N GLY A 33 -13.14 -8.90 -0.46
CA GLY A 33 -12.42 -9.28 0.74
C GLY A 33 -13.30 -9.20 2.00
N PHE A 34 -12.97 -9.99 3.00
CA PHE A 34 -13.72 -10.07 4.26
C PHE A 34 -12.76 -10.08 5.45
N PHE A 35 -13.02 -9.21 6.43
CA PHE A 35 -12.32 -9.15 7.71
C PHE A 35 -13.33 -9.02 8.84
N GLY A 36 -13.50 -10.06 9.65
CA GLY A 36 -14.41 -10.00 10.77
C GLY A 36 -14.88 -11.39 11.17
N THR A 37 -16.05 -11.46 11.78
CA THR A 37 -16.58 -12.71 12.30
C THR A 37 -18.04 -12.87 11.88
N ILE A 38 -18.34 -14.01 11.28
CA ILE A 38 -19.69 -14.51 11.13
C ILE A 38 -19.83 -15.72 12.04
N ALA A 39 -20.65 -15.58 13.07
CA ALA A 39 -20.88 -16.64 14.04
C ALA A 39 -22.27 -17.25 13.83
N GLN A 40 -22.34 -18.58 13.83
CA GLN A 40 -23.62 -19.26 13.93
C GLN A 40 -24.16 -19.11 15.35
N VAL A 41 -25.45 -18.76 15.47
CA VAL A 41 -26.11 -18.64 16.78
C VAL A 41 -26.85 -19.94 17.07
N GLY A 42 -26.34 -20.71 18.03
CA GLY A 42 -26.91 -21.99 18.46
C GLY A 42 -26.85 -23.08 17.38
N THR A 43 -27.82 -23.99 17.38
CA THR A 43 -27.97 -25.07 16.37
C THR A 43 -28.86 -24.68 15.19
N THR A 44 -29.40 -23.46 15.20
CA THR A 44 -30.28 -22.91 14.16
C THR A 44 -29.50 -22.39 12.95
N ASN A 45 -30.15 -22.27 11.78
CA ASN A 45 -29.57 -21.69 10.55
C ASN A 45 -29.38 -20.16 10.64
N SER A 46 -29.21 -19.62 11.85
CA SER A 46 -29.08 -18.19 12.09
C SER A 46 -27.60 -17.82 12.22
N TYR A 47 -27.18 -16.82 11.47
CA TYR A 47 -25.79 -16.37 11.39
C TYR A 47 -25.71 -14.88 11.64
N THR A 48 -24.87 -14.48 12.58
CA THR A 48 -24.65 -13.08 12.94
C THR A 48 -23.33 -12.60 12.38
N VAL A 49 -23.39 -11.59 11.52
CA VAL A 49 -22.23 -10.78 11.13
C VAL A 49 -21.96 -9.79 12.27
N LYS A 50 -20.79 -9.90 12.91
CA LYS A 50 -20.47 -9.09 14.10
C LYS A 50 -20.16 -7.64 13.75
N ALA A 51 -20.54 -6.73 14.65
CA ALA A 51 -20.10 -5.35 14.63
C ALA A 51 -18.56 -5.27 14.56
N GLY A 52 -18.06 -4.30 13.81
CA GLY A 52 -16.63 -4.16 13.52
C GLY A 52 -16.14 -4.99 12.32
N THR A 53 -16.96 -5.87 11.76
CA THR A 53 -16.64 -6.55 10.49
C THR A 53 -16.47 -5.52 9.36
N VAL A 54 -15.42 -5.71 8.56
CA VAL A 54 -15.09 -4.91 7.39
C VAL A 54 -15.18 -5.78 6.14
N VAL A 55 -15.92 -5.31 5.14
CA VAL A 55 -16.10 -5.99 3.85
C VAL A 55 -15.60 -5.09 2.73
N PHE A 56 -14.82 -5.68 1.83
CA PHE A 56 -14.40 -5.06 0.57
C PHE A 56 -15.22 -5.63 -0.57
N ALA A 57 -15.95 -4.77 -1.29
CA ALA A 57 -16.85 -5.16 -2.37
C ALA A 57 -16.55 -4.32 -3.62
N GLY A 58 -15.79 -4.88 -4.56
CA GLY A 58 -15.45 -4.23 -5.83
C GLY A 58 -14.88 -2.82 -5.70
N GLY A 59 -14.00 -2.59 -4.71
CA GLY A 59 -13.39 -1.29 -4.43
C GLY A 59 -14.09 -0.45 -3.36
N LEU A 60 -15.27 -0.89 -2.87
CA LEU A 60 -15.95 -0.25 -1.74
C LEU A 60 -15.51 -0.89 -0.41
N CYS A 61 -15.37 -0.07 0.64
CA CYS A 61 -15.07 -0.51 2.01
C CYS A 61 -16.31 -0.28 2.89
N ILE A 62 -16.80 -1.35 3.52
CA ILE A 62 -18.06 -1.34 4.27
C ILE A 62 -17.79 -1.83 5.69
N ARG A 63 -18.17 -1.02 6.70
CA ARG A 63 -18.08 -1.40 8.11
C ARG A 63 -19.46 -1.74 8.65
N VAL A 64 -19.54 -2.91 9.28
CA VAL A 64 -20.73 -3.36 10.02
C VAL A 64 -20.72 -2.66 11.37
N LEU A 65 -21.69 -1.78 11.60
CA LEU A 65 -21.74 -0.94 12.80
C LEU A 65 -22.41 -1.63 14.01
N SER A 66 -23.27 -2.60 13.73
CA SER A 66 -24.03 -3.37 14.72
C SER A 66 -24.08 -4.82 14.29
N ASP A 67 -24.26 -5.73 15.24
CA ASP A 67 -24.48 -7.14 14.95
C ASP A 67 -25.71 -7.31 14.03
N GLU A 68 -25.52 -7.88 12.85
CA GLU A 68 -26.58 -8.14 11.87
C GLU A 68 -26.82 -9.64 11.76
N THR A 69 -28.06 -10.08 12.03
CA THR A 69 -28.40 -11.50 12.08
C THR A 69 -29.27 -11.90 10.91
N PHE A 70 -28.89 -12.99 10.24
CA PHE A 70 -29.54 -13.52 9.06
C PHE A 70 -30.00 -14.96 9.30
N ASP A 71 -31.26 -15.25 8.96
CA ASP A 71 -31.76 -16.62 8.91
C ASP A 71 -31.54 -17.22 7.51
N LEU A 72 -30.70 -18.24 7.44
CA LEU A 72 -30.39 -18.98 6.22
C LEU A 72 -31.16 -20.31 6.13
N THR A 73 -32.35 -20.40 6.71
CA THR A 73 -33.21 -21.60 6.59
C THR A 73 -33.61 -21.86 5.13
N SER A 74 -34.10 -20.83 4.44
CA SER A 74 -34.48 -20.88 3.01
C SER A 74 -33.51 -20.14 2.07
N LEU A 75 -32.42 -19.62 2.62
CA LEU A 75 -31.42 -18.82 1.91
C LEU A 75 -30.05 -19.51 1.95
N LYS A 76 -29.18 -19.19 1.00
CA LYS A 76 -27.90 -19.89 0.81
C LYS A 76 -26.68 -19.00 1.07
N TYR A 77 -26.78 -17.70 0.80
CA TYR A 77 -25.66 -16.78 0.85
C TYR A 77 -25.97 -15.59 1.75
N ILE A 78 -24.95 -15.05 2.40
CA ILE A 78 -24.95 -13.66 2.86
C ILE A 78 -24.09 -12.87 1.88
N VAL A 79 -24.63 -11.77 1.38
CA VAL A 79 -24.02 -10.91 0.38
C VAL A 79 -23.99 -9.47 0.85
N VAL A 80 -23.08 -8.69 0.29
CA VAL A 80 -23.25 -7.25 0.15
C VAL A 80 -23.99 -7.01 -1.17
N GLU A 81 -25.16 -6.39 -1.09
CA GLU A 81 -25.89 -5.86 -2.24
C GLU A 81 -25.51 -4.39 -2.45
N THR A 82 -25.03 -4.08 -3.65
CA THR A 82 -24.60 -2.73 -4.04
C THR A 82 -25.63 -2.09 -4.96
N ILE A 83 -26.07 -0.88 -4.62
CA ILE A 83 -27.07 -0.11 -5.36
C ILE A 83 -26.44 1.21 -5.79
N TYR A 84 -26.36 1.44 -7.11
CA TYR A 84 -25.92 2.72 -7.66
C TYR A 84 -27.04 3.77 -7.60
N GLN A 85 -26.71 4.98 -7.18
CA GLN A 85 -27.59 6.13 -7.06
C GLN A 85 -27.23 7.17 -8.13
N PRO A 86 -27.96 7.23 -9.25
CA PRO A 86 -27.61 8.09 -10.39
C PRO A 86 -27.62 9.59 -10.06
N ILE A 87 -28.42 9.99 -9.07
CA ILE A 87 -28.59 11.40 -8.70
C ILE A 87 -27.36 11.95 -7.98
N THR A 88 -26.72 11.12 -7.16
CA THR A 88 -25.56 11.51 -6.35
C THR A 88 -24.25 10.94 -6.89
N ASP A 89 -24.31 10.20 -8.01
CA ASP A 89 -23.20 9.41 -8.54
C ASP A 89 -22.51 8.56 -7.45
N GLY A 90 -23.33 7.94 -6.60
CA GLY A 90 -22.88 7.26 -5.38
C GLY A 90 -23.34 5.81 -5.34
N TYR A 91 -22.78 5.04 -4.40
CA TYR A 91 -23.21 3.67 -4.14
C TYR A 91 -23.71 3.52 -2.71
N THR A 92 -24.86 2.88 -2.55
CA THR A 92 -25.34 2.36 -1.26
C THR A 92 -25.04 0.87 -1.18
N CYS A 93 -24.57 0.42 -0.02
CA CYS A 93 -24.29 -0.99 0.24
C CYS A 93 -25.17 -1.49 1.38
N LEU A 94 -25.68 -2.71 1.25
CA LEU A 94 -26.50 -3.35 2.28
C LEU A 94 -26.17 -4.83 2.43
N LEU A 95 -26.16 -5.32 3.66
CA LEU A 95 -26.02 -6.74 3.92
C LEU A 95 -27.38 -7.43 3.76
N LYS A 96 -27.38 -8.56 3.06
CA LYS A 96 -28.60 -9.31 2.77
C LYS A 96 -28.32 -10.80 2.68
N ALA A 97 -29.31 -11.59 3.06
CA ALA A 97 -29.33 -13.01 2.76
C ALA A 97 -30.10 -13.27 1.46
N VAL A 98 -29.52 -14.07 0.57
CA VAL A 98 -30.09 -14.39 -0.75
C VAL A 98 -29.93 -15.89 -1.06
N ASN A 99 -30.80 -16.41 -1.91
CA ASN A 99 -30.69 -17.80 -2.37
C ASN A 99 -29.89 -17.92 -3.68
N VAL A 100 -29.87 -16.86 -4.48
CA VAL A 100 -29.20 -16.81 -5.79
C VAL A 100 -28.33 -15.56 -5.86
N LEU A 101 -27.13 -15.69 -6.43
CA LEU A 101 -26.25 -14.56 -6.68
C LEU A 101 -26.65 -13.88 -7.99
N ASP A 102 -26.76 -12.56 -7.96
CA ASP A 102 -27.02 -11.75 -9.14
C ASP A 102 -25.66 -11.36 -9.74
N ALA A 103 -25.42 -11.81 -10.97
CA ALA A 103 -24.17 -11.54 -11.69
C ALA A 103 -24.13 -10.15 -12.34
N THR A 104 -25.19 -9.35 -12.20
CA THR A 104 -25.27 -8.01 -12.79
C THR A 104 -24.23 -7.07 -12.18
N THR A 105 -23.61 -6.25 -13.02
CA THR A 105 -22.75 -5.13 -12.61
C THR A 105 -23.57 -3.84 -12.57
N MET A 106 -23.47 -3.06 -11.49
CA MET A 106 -24.02 -1.72 -11.38
C MET A 106 -22.85 -0.74 -11.46
N GLY A 107 -22.75 0.04 -12.54
CA GLY A 107 -21.57 0.84 -12.84
C GLY A 107 -20.32 -0.04 -13.00
N THR A 108 -19.33 0.11 -12.12
CA THR A 108 -18.08 -0.69 -12.13
C THR A 108 -18.07 -1.83 -11.10
N VAL A 109 -19.12 -1.97 -10.29
CA VAL A 109 -19.16 -2.89 -9.13
C VAL A 109 -20.21 -3.99 -9.33
N LYS A 110 -19.93 -5.22 -8.86
CA LYS A 110 -20.90 -6.33 -8.88
C LYS A 110 -22.03 -6.07 -7.89
N LYS A 111 -23.27 -6.34 -8.32
CA LYS A 111 -24.48 -6.14 -7.52
C LYS A 111 -24.52 -7.05 -6.29
N HIS A 112 -24.23 -8.35 -6.42
CA HIS A 112 -24.10 -9.25 -5.26
C HIS A 112 -22.64 -9.69 -5.08
N VAL A 113 -22.04 -9.28 -3.97
CA VAL A 113 -20.73 -9.77 -3.52
C VAL A 113 -20.93 -10.76 -2.37
N PRO A 114 -20.71 -12.08 -2.57
CA PRO A 114 -20.89 -13.06 -1.52
C PRO A 114 -19.76 -13.00 -0.48
N ILE A 115 -20.15 -12.98 0.81
CA ILE A 115 -19.23 -13.02 1.96
C ILE A 115 -19.35 -14.31 2.78
N TYR A 116 -20.48 -15.01 2.67
CA TYR A 116 -20.69 -16.30 3.33
C TYR A 116 -21.58 -17.19 2.48
N GLN A 117 -21.30 -18.50 2.50
CA GLN A 117 -22.16 -19.52 1.91
C GLN A 117 -22.46 -20.61 2.94
N LYS A 118 -23.75 -20.90 3.15
CA LYS A 118 -24.20 -21.98 4.03
C LYS A 118 -23.59 -23.33 3.60
N GLY A 119 -23.02 -24.04 4.57
CA GLY A 119 -22.37 -25.33 4.36
C GLY A 119 -20.95 -25.25 3.77
N VAL A 120 -20.46 -24.05 3.43
CA VAL A 120 -19.09 -23.83 2.98
C VAL A 120 -18.33 -22.98 3.99
N GLY A 121 -18.92 -21.88 4.45
CA GLY A 121 -18.28 -20.94 5.37
C GLY A 121 -18.07 -19.56 4.76
N LEU A 122 -17.09 -18.85 5.29
CA LEU A 122 -16.70 -17.52 4.81
C LEU A 122 -16.12 -17.60 3.39
N MET A 123 -16.48 -16.63 2.58
CA MET A 123 -16.03 -16.50 1.20
C MET A 123 -14.97 -15.39 1.11
N ASN A 124 -13.86 -15.65 0.43
CA ASN A 124 -12.73 -14.71 0.29
C ASN A 124 -12.04 -14.32 1.62
N GLU A 125 -12.11 -15.19 2.62
CA GLU A 125 -11.33 -15.09 3.85
C GLU A 125 -9.83 -15.18 3.49
N GLY A 126 -9.03 -14.17 3.83
CA GLY A 126 -7.57 -14.20 3.69
C GLY A 126 -6.94 -13.51 2.47
N LYS A 127 -7.69 -13.10 1.44
CA LYS A 127 -7.10 -12.29 0.35
C LYS A 127 -6.62 -10.92 0.84
N GLY A 128 -7.47 -10.22 1.60
CA GLY A 128 -7.11 -8.93 2.18
C GLY A 128 -5.94 -9.02 3.16
N LEU A 129 -5.91 -10.01 4.07
CA LEU A 129 -4.79 -10.14 5.03
C LEU A 129 -3.48 -10.50 4.34
N THR A 130 -3.52 -11.35 3.32
CA THR A 130 -2.34 -11.71 2.53
C THR A 130 -1.80 -10.51 1.75
N ASP A 131 -2.67 -9.67 1.20
CA ASP A 131 -2.26 -8.48 0.44
C ASP A 131 -1.76 -7.35 1.37
N VAL A 132 -2.34 -7.20 2.57
CA VAL A 132 -1.84 -6.29 3.62
C VAL A 132 -0.48 -6.77 4.16
N LEU A 133 -0.32 -8.08 4.42
CA LEU A 133 0.96 -8.65 4.87
C LEU A 133 2.04 -8.61 3.77
N LYS A 134 1.65 -8.70 2.50
CA LYS A 134 2.57 -8.51 1.36
C LYS A 134 3.02 -7.07 1.24
N LYS A 135 2.13 -6.08 1.48
CA LYS A 135 2.47 -4.65 1.44
C LYS A 135 3.33 -4.20 2.65
N ALA A 136 2.97 -4.61 3.88
CA ALA A 136 3.75 -4.33 5.10
C ALA A 136 5.10 -5.09 5.19
N ARG A 137 5.43 -5.88 4.16
CA ARG A 137 6.72 -6.56 3.98
C ARG A 137 7.25 -6.36 2.56
N ARG A 138 6.72 -5.39 1.82
CA ARG A 138 7.06 -5.14 0.42
C ARG A 138 8.42 -4.49 0.39
N ALA A 139 9.32 -5.04 -0.40
CA ALA A 139 10.58 -4.43 -0.75
C ALA A 139 10.75 -4.53 -2.27
N ASP A 140 10.61 -3.40 -2.95
CA ASP A 140 10.71 -3.32 -4.40
C ASP A 140 11.97 -2.58 -4.78
N CYS A 141 12.82 -3.22 -5.59
CA CYS A 141 13.97 -2.56 -6.20
C CYS A 141 13.48 -1.72 -7.39
N PHE A 142 13.52 -0.40 -7.27
CA PHE A 142 13.12 0.51 -8.34
C PHE A 142 14.20 0.67 -9.41
N TRP A 143 15.46 0.54 -9.00
CA TRP A 143 16.59 0.73 -9.89
C TRP A 143 17.80 -0.02 -9.36
N SER A 144 18.57 -0.60 -10.27
CA SER A 144 19.87 -1.21 -9.99
C SER A 144 20.87 -0.87 -11.08
N GLY A 145 22.12 -0.57 -10.72
CA GLY A 145 23.17 -0.21 -11.68
C GLY A 145 24.44 0.27 -10.98
N GLY A 146 25.16 1.21 -11.59
CA GLY A 146 26.29 1.89 -10.98
C GLY A 146 26.35 3.34 -11.46
N MET A 147 25.97 4.28 -10.60
CA MET A 147 25.86 5.69 -10.95
C MET A 147 26.54 6.57 -9.91
N TYR A 148 27.46 7.45 -10.31
CA TYR A 148 28.19 8.34 -9.37
C TYR A 148 27.32 9.39 -8.70
N MET A 149 26.11 9.62 -9.24
CA MET A 149 25.21 10.69 -8.81
C MET A 149 25.84 12.09 -8.97
N ASP A 150 26.62 12.29 -10.03
CA ASP A 150 27.02 13.63 -10.49
C ASP A 150 25.83 14.50 -10.94
N GLU A 151 26.09 15.79 -11.15
CA GLU A 151 25.14 16.70 -11.79
C GLU A 151 24.66 16.15 -13.14
N GLY A 152 23.36 16.26 -13.40
CA GLY A 152 22.71 15.73 -14.61
C GLY A 152 22.27 14.28 -14.50
N HIS A 153 22.77 13.51 -13.52
CA HIS A 153 22.24 12.17 -13.25
C HIS A 153 20.89 12.26 -12.54
N ARG A 154 19.88 11.59 -13.10
CA ARG A 154 18.54 11.51 -12.52
C ARG A 154 17.95 10.13 -12.76
N LEU A 155 17.32 9.58 -11.73
CA LEU A 155 16.61 8.31 -11.76
C LEU A 155 15.19 8.56 -11.27
N THR A 156 14.20 8.12 -12.03
CA THR A 156 12.79 8.22 -11.67
C THR A 156 12.26 6.87 -11.23
N PHE A 157 11.32 6.88 -10.28
CA PHE A 157 10.67 5.69 -9.74
C PHE A 157 9.20 6.00 -9.42
N PRO A 158 8.35 4.97 -9.17
CA PRO A 158 6.96 5.19 -8.77
C PRO A 158 6.85 6.11 -7.56
N ASN A 159 5.80 6.93 -7.50
CA ASN A 159 5.57 7.83 -6.38
C ASN A 159 5.50 7.02 -5.06
N LEU A 160 6.36 7.33 -4.10
CA LEU A 160 6.50 6.57 -2.86
C LEU A 160 5.24 6.64 -1.99
N GLU A 161 4.66 7.83 -1.84
CA GLU A 161 3.44 8.08 -1.05
C GLU A 161 2.24 7.37 -1.67
N THR A 162 2.00 7.56 -2.97
CA THR A 162 0.87 6.92 -3.66
C THR A 162 0.95 5.39 -3.69
N ASN A 163 2.14 4.82 -3.47
CA ASN A 163 2.36 3.38 -3.46
C ASN A 163 2.50 2.79 -2.04
N ASP A 164 2.21 3.58 -1.01
CA ASP A 164 2.24 3.21 0.41
C ASP A 164 3.62 2.71 0.89
N TYR A 165 4.71 3.27 0.37
CA TYR A 165 6.05 2.98 0.91
C TYR A 165 6.31 3.83 2.15
N GLN A 166 6.93 3.23 3.17
CA GLN A 166 7.30 3.90 4.40
C GLN A 166 8.75 4.39 4.40
N MET A 167 9.63 3.68 3.67
CA MET A 167 11.06 3.96 3.63
C MET A 167 11.59 3.90 2.19
N LEU A 168 12.48 4.83 1.85
CA LEU A 168 13.36 4.75 0.70
C LEU A 168 14.76 4.33 1.16
N TYR A 169 15.33 3.31 0.54
CA TYR A 169 16.70 2.90 0.78
C TYR A 169 17.56 3.23 -0.42
N LEU A 170 18.63 3.99 -0.18
CA LEU A 170 19.70 4.21 -1.16
C LEU A 170 20.87 3.31 -0.81
N VAL A 171 21.28 2.47 -1.75
CA VAL A 171 22.37 1.52 -1.53
C VAL A 171 23.56 1.92 -2.38
N PHE A 172 24.71 2.11 -1.74
CA PHE A 172 25.97 2.47 -2.38
C PHE A 172 26.96 1.33 -2.29
N SER A 173 27.86 1.25 -3.27
CA SER A 173 29.07 0.44 -3.16
C SER A 173 30.29 1.21 -3.63
N HIS A 174 31.46 0.65 -3.31
CA HIS A 174 32.72 1.14 -3.84
C HIS A 174 32.76 1.04 -5.37
N TYR A 175 33.43 2.02 -5.98
CA TYR A 175 33.63 2.09 -7.42
C TYR A 175 35.11 2.36 -7.70
N THR A 176 35.71 1.47 -8.48
CA THR A 176 37.08 1.63 -8.98
C THR A 176 37.05 2.08 -10.44
N VAL A 177 37.64 3.24 -10.73
CA VAL A 177 37.72 3.81 -12.09
C VAL A 177 38.39 2.81 -13.04
N GLY A 178 37.70 2.44 -14.12
CA GLY A 178 38.18 1.48 -15.11
C GLY A 178 37.91 0.01 -14.78
N THR A 179 37.51 -0.31 -13.55
CA THR A 179 37.13 -1.68 -13.13
C THR A 179 35.62 -1.82 -12.97
N GLY A 180 34.95 -0.78 -12.49
CA GLY A 180 33.52 -0.77 -12.24
C GLY A 180 33.17 -0.78 -10.76
N ALA A 181 31.91 -1.11 -10.48
CA ALA A 181 31.36 -1.09 -9.13
C ALA A 181 31.52 -2.46 -8.44
N ASP A 182 31.90 -2.45 -7.16
CA ASP A 182 32.10 -3.68 -6.39
C ASP A 182 30.77 -4.32 -6.01
N ASN A 183 30.66 -5.65 -6.12
CA ASN A 183 29.45 -6.41 -5.82
C ASN A 183 29.29 -6.79 -4.33
N TRP A 184 30.09 -6.17 -3.46
CA TRP A 184 30.13 -6.40 -2.02
C TRP A 184 30.51 -5.08 -1.30
N GLY A 185 30.37 -5.01 0.02
CA GLY A 185 30.68 -3.80 0.79
C GLY A 185 29.59 -2.72 0.66
N TRP A 186 28.34 -3.10 0.87
CA TRP A 186 27.18 -2.24 0.67
C TRP A 186 26.98 -1.26 1.82
N LEU A 187 26.78 0.01 1.49
CA LEU A 187 26.41 1.07 2.41
C LEU A 187 24.96 1.41 2.17
N VAL A 188 24.14 1.26 3.20
CA VAL A 188 22.70 1.39 3.11
C VAL A 188 22.26 2.67 3.83
N TYR A 189 21.58 3.55 3.12
CA TYR A 189 21.07 4.81 3.66
C TYR A 189 19.54 4.85 3.63
N PRO A 190 18.87 4.61 4.77
CA PRO A 190 17.42 4.68 4.87
C PRO A 190 16.94 6.13 5.02
N ILE A 191 15.85 6.47 4.34
CA ILE A 191 15.18 7.76 4.41
C ILE A 191 13.67 7.52 4.60
N PRO A 192 13.06 7.99 5.69
CA PRO A 192 11.61 7.91 5.87
C PRO A 192 10.86 8.68 4.77
N VAL A 193 9.79 8.09 4.23
CA VAL A 193 8.99 8.75 3.19
C VAL A 193 8.33 10.02 3.71
N GLU A 194 7.87 10.05 4.97
CA GLU A 194 7.37 11.27 5.63
C GLU A 194 8.42 12.40 5.63
N PHE A 195 9.70 12.06 5.78
CA PHE A 195 10.78 13.04 5.71
C PHE A 195 10.95 13.59 4.29
N ILE A 196 10.85 12.73 3.27
CA ILE A 196 10.91 13.13 1.85
C ILE A 196 9.74 14.05 1.49
N ILE A 197 8.54 13.76 1.99
CA ILE A 197 7.33 14.56 1.75
C ILE A 197 7.47 15.96 2.38
N SER A 198 8.03 16.04 3.59
CA SER A 198 8.23 17.32 4.28
C SER A 198 9.38 18.16 3.71
N HIS A 199 10.32 17.54 2.97
CA HIS A 199 11.50 18.20 2.39
C HIS A 199 11.67 17.86 0.90
N PRO A 200 10.66 18.14 0.05
CA PRO A 200 10.63 17.61 -1.31
C PRO A 200 11.72 18.24 -2.19
N GLY A 201 12.61 17.40 -2.70
CA GLY A 201 13.68 17.83 -3.60
C GLY A 201 14.87 18.48 -2.87
N GLU A 202 14.90 18.44 -1.54
CA GLU A 202 16.06 18.91 -0.77
C GLU A 202 17.25 17.94 -0.89
N GLY A 203 18.45 18.51 -0.68
CA GLY A 203 19.70 17.76 -0.79
C GLY A 203 19.99 16.98 0.49
N HIS A 204 20.07 15.65 0.39
CA HIS A 204 20.53 14.78 1.46
C HIS A 204 22.04 14.62 1.41
N SER A 205 22.72 14.81 2.54
CA SER A 205 24.13 14.49 2.72
C SER A 205 24.30 13.08 3.29
N VAL A 206 24.44 12.09 2.41
CA VAL A 206 24.66 10.69 2.76
C VAL A 206 26.09 10.50 3.25
N THR A 207 26.24 10.16 4.53
CA THR A 207 27.56 9.97 5.15
C THR A 207 28.15 8.62 4.72
N ILE A 208 29.37 8.62 4.20
CA ILE A 208 30.05 7.41 3.72
C ILE A 208 31.48 7.36 4.27
N SER A 209 31.79 6.30 5.02
CA SER A 209 33.16 5.98 5.43
C SER A 209 34.02 5.65 4.22
N VAL A 210 35.23 6.20 4.18
CA VAL A 210 36.22 5.90 3.14
C VAL A 210 37.05 4.70 3.62
N GLU A 211 37.07 3.62 2.83
CA GLU A 211 37.79 2.38 3.19
C GLU A 211 39.26 2.65 3.52
N ASP A 212 39.78 1.87 4.47
CA ASP A 212 41.19 1.88 4.88
C ASP A 212 41.70 3.25 5.35
N THR A 213 40.79 4.16 5.74
CA THR A 213 41.12 5.48 6.30
C THR A 213 40.23 5.82 7.49
N THR A 214 40.61 6.86 8.24
CA THR A 214 39.78 7.48 9.29
C THR A 214 38.84 8.58 8.74
N LYS A 215 38.75 8.71 7.41
CA LYS A 215 38.04 9.80 6.75
C LYS A 215 36.59 9.43 6.43
N VAL A 216 35.76 10.45 6.45
CA VAL A 216 34.35 10.39 6.06
C VAL A 216 34.11 11.35 4.91
N MET A 217 33.33 10.93 3.92
CA MET A 217 32.86 11.78 2.85
C MET A 217 31.33 11.82 2.82
N TYR A 218 30.80 12.80 2.08
CA TYR A 218 29.35 12.96 1.92
C TYR A 218 28.95 12.78 0.46
N LYS A 219 27.87 12.02 0.23
CA LYS A 219 27.16 11.95 -1.05
C LYS A 219 25.95 12.83 -1.03
N TYR A 220 25.96 13.82 -1.92
CA TYR A 220 24.88 14.78 -2.03
C TYR A 220 23.89 14.29 -3.06
N ILE A 221 22.68 13.99 -2.64
CA ILE A 221 21.62 13.49 -3.50
C ILE A 221 20.35 14.27 -3.19
N TYR A 222 19.72 14.82 -4.22
CA TYR A 222 18.39 15.38 -4.08
C TYR A 222 17.39 14.24 -4.14
N VAL A 223 16.57 14.10 -3.11
CA VAL A 223 15.58 13.03 -3.00
C VAL A 223 14.19 13.66 -3.07
N GLY A 224 13.36 13.14 -3.98
CA GLY A 224 11.97 13.50 -4.10
C GLY A 224 11.09 12.26 -4.10
N ILE A 225 9.78 12.49 -4.08
CA ILE A 225 8.79 11.42 -3.94
C ILE A 225 8.75 10.43 -5.11
N ASN A 226 9.33 10.79 -6.27
CA ASN A 226 9.31 9.97 -7.49
C ASN A 226 10.65 9.97 -8.23
N ALA A 227 11.70 10.55 -7.63
CA ALA A 227 13.00 10.62 -8.28
C ALA A 227 14.12 10.87 -7.27
N VAL A 228 15.32 10.44 -7.63
CA VAL A 228 16.57 10.96 -7.07
C VAL A 228 17.40 11.61 -8.15
N SER A 229 18.17 12.63 -7.79
CA SER A 229 19.12 13.26 -8.70
C SER A 229 20.43 13.59 -8.01
N GLY A 230 21.48 13.59 -8.83
CA GLY A 230 22.84 13.85 -8.41
C GLY A 230 23.16 15.33 -8.22
N SER A 231 24.37 15.59 -7.73
CA SER A 231 24.85 16.93 -7.40
C SER A 231 26.25 17.13 -7.96
N SER A 232 26.55 18.36 -8.38
CA SER A 232 27.89 18.78 -8.80
C SER A 232 28.92 18.66 -7.66
N ASN A 233 28.46 18.68 -6.40
CA ASN A 233 29.30 18.43 -5.23
C ASN A 233 29.89 17.01 -5.17
N ASN A 234 29.37 16.07 -5.96
CA ASN A 234 29.95 14.72 -6.07
C ASN A 234 31.12 14.66 -7.07
N VAL A 235 31.32 15.72 -7.87
CA VAL A 235 32.43 15.88 -8.82
C VAL A 235 33.57 16.66 -8.16
N ARG A 236 34.15 16.10 -7.09
CA ARG A 236 35.29 16.72 -6.43
C ARG A 236 36.22 15.71 -5.77
N ILE A 237 37.46 16.15 -5.58
CA ILE A 237 38.44 15.50 -4.73
C ILE A 237 38.69 16.45 -3.56
N LEU A 238 38.50 15.96 -2.34
CA LEU A 238 38.77 16.72 -1.13
C LEU A 238 39.67 15.88 -0.24
N ASP A 239 40.81 16.45 0.15
CA ASP A 239 41.73 15.81 1.10
C ASP A 239 42.20 14.40 0.64
N GLY A 240 42.40 14.23 -0.66
CA GLY A 240 42.78 12.96 -1.31
C GLY A 240 41.62 11.97 -1.52
N VAL A 241 40.41 12.27 -1.04
CA VAL A 241 39.23 11.45 -1.25
C VAL A 241 38.52 11.87 -2.52
N ASN A 242 38.48 10.99 -3.52
CA ASN A 242 37.68 11.18 -4.72
C ASN A 242 36.24 10.81 -4.44
N PHE A 243 35.31 11.75 -4.65
CA PHE A 243 33.91 11.50 -4.38
C PHE A 243 33.32 10.47 -5.38
N ARG A 244 33.89 10.27 -6.56
CA ARG A 244 33.44 9.20 -7.47
C ARG A 244 33.89 7.78 -7.07
N SER A 245 34.56 7.61 -5.93
CA SER A 245 34.89 6.28 -5.35
C SER A 245 33.69 5.51 -4.80
N LYS A 246 32.50 6.13 -4.77
CA LYS A 246 31.23 5.46 -4.46
C LYS A 246 30.23 5.75 -5.54
N CYS A 247 29.44 4.73 -5.85
CA CYS A 247 28.33 4.85 -6.76
C CYS A 247 27.05 4.34 -6.08
N LEU A 248 25.93 4.97 -6.43
CA LEU A 248 24.61 4.42 -6.17
C LEU A 248 24.47 3.15 -6.98
N ARG A 249 24.05 2.09 -6.29
CA ARG A 249 23.87 0.76 -6.85
C ARG A 249 22.44 0.34 -6.91
N GLU A 250 21.67 0.64 -5.87
CA GLU A 250 20.26 0.25 -5.81
C GLU A 250 19.42 1.32 -5.13
N ILE A 251 18.16 1.37 -5.54
CA ILE A 251 17.11 2.17 -4.90
C ILE A 251 15.97 1.23 -4.57
N TRP A 252 15.56 1.18 -3.31
CA TRP A 252 14.45 0.35 -2.87
C TRP A 252 13.36 1.16 -2.19
N GLY A 253 12.10 0.86 -2.51
CA GLY A 253 10.96 1.25 -1.67
C GLY A 253 10.60 0.10 -0.75
N VAL A 254 10.43 0.40 0.54
CA VAL A 254 10.04 -0.57 1.56
C VAL A 254 8.79 -0.09 2.28
N GLY A 255 7.78 -0.96 2.36
CA GLY A 255 6.48 -0.73 3.02
C GLY A 255 6.31 -1.50 4.32
#